data_AF-A0A938B5Q4-F1
#
_entry.id   AF-A0A938B5Q4-F1
#
_cell.length_a   1.000
_cell.length_b   1.000
_cell.length_c   1.000
_cell.angle_alpha   90.00
_cell.angle_beta   90.00
_cell.angle_gamma   90.00
#
_symmetry.space_group_name_H-M   'P 1'
#
loop_
_entity.id
_entity.type
_entity.pdbx_description
1 polymer ?
#
loop_
_entity_poly.entity_id
_entity_poly.type
_entity_poly.pdbx_seq_one_letter_code
_entity_poly.pdbx_strand_id
1 'polypeptide(L)'
;MAFSVKKRGKLTYYYSGEAPVLSALVTEELPDGDLKIYFSGLTGGHSATGVLGLKEVAFMDPEKEIPLVFQSWESWLKEAGICDSLTDVDFIEIHAFGCQPKSPNPLVDPVGYAQEQERLRQAYAKAYRNYFKEHLPDNGVPARFTVHLVDVPDKAASYEFYGTALYQKSLQKK
;
A
#
# COMPACT_ATOMS: atom_id res chain seq x y z
N MET A 1 -5.33 -17.80 0.35
CA MET A 1 -5.19 -18.87 -0.67
C MET A 1 -4.02 -18.47 -1.51
N ALA A 2 -3.08 -19.37 -1.79
CA ALA A 2 -1.88 -19.06 -2.56
C ALA A 2 -2.21 -18.43 -3.92
N PHE A 3 -1.40 -17.44 -4.33
CA PHE A 3 -1.52 -16.79 -5.62
C PHE A 3 -1.51 -17.78 -6.79
N SER A 4 -2.36 -17.50 -7.78
CA SER A 4 -2.13 -17.94 -9.14
C SER A 4 -1.03 -17.09 -9.78
N VAL A 5 -0.08 -17.75 -10.45
CA VAL A 5 1.11 -17.12 -11.00
C VAL A 5 1.16 -17.31 -12.52
N LYS A 6 1.41 -16.21 -13.25
CA LYS A 6 1.58 -16.23 -14.71
C LYS A 6 2.87 -15.50 -15.10
N LYS A 7 3.78 -16.17 -15.79
CA LYS A 7 5.00 -15.54 -16.36
C LYS A 7 4.78 -15.22 -17.85
N ARG A 8 5.18 -14.02 -18.28
CA ARG A 8 5.17 -13.58 -19.69
C ARG A 8 6.42 -12.75 -19.98
N GLY A 9 7.44 -13.37 -20.57
CA GLY A 9 8.74 -12.72 -20.78
C GLY A 9 9.39 -12.39 -19.44
N LYS A 10 9.79 -11.13 -19.26
CA LYS A 10 10.40 -10.63 -18.01
C LYS A 10 9.39 -10.39 -16.88
N LEU A 11 8.09 -10.45 -17.18
CA LEU A 11 7.04 -10.12 -16.23
C LEU A 11 6.47 -11.37 -15.56
N THR A 12 6.24 -11.30 -14.26
CA THR A 12 5.49 -12.31 -13.50
C THR A 12 4.32 -11.65 -12.77
N TYR A 13 3.12 -12.19 -12.96
CA TYR A 13 1.87 -11.67 -12.42
C TYR A 13 1.36 -12.59 -11.30
N TYR A 14 1.02 -12.02 -10.15
CA TYR A 14 0.53 -12.74 -8.97
C TYR A 14 -0.88 -12.27 -8.67
N TYR A 15 -1.87 -13.15 -8.81
CA TYR A 15 -3.29 -12.80 -8.72
C TYR A 15 -4.11 -13.89 -8.03
N SER A 16 -5.33 -13.53 -7.62
CA SER A 16 -6.26 -14.43 -6.93
C SER A 16 -7.66 -14.34 -7.53
N GLY A 17 -8.46 -15.39 -7.32
CA GLY A 17 -9.84 -15.49 -7.82
C GLY A 17 -9.96 -16.20 -9.17
N GLU A 18 -11.19 -16.58 -9.51
CA GLU A 18 -11.49 -17.36 -10.73
C GLU A 18 -11.47 -16.51 -12.00
N ALA A 19 -11.86 -15.23 -11.90
CA ALA A 19 -11.90 -14.27 -12.99
C ALA A 19 -11.16 -12.97 -12.60
N PRO A 20 -9.81 -13.00 -12.53
CA PRO A 20 -9.02 -11.88 -12.03
C PRO A 20 -9.06 -10.68 -12.99
N VAL A 21 -9.37 -9.50 -12.46
CA VAL A 21 -9.32 -8.22 -13.19
C VAL A 21 -8.03 -7.43 -12.94
N LEU A 22 -7.26 -7.84 -11.92
CA LEU A 22 -5.98 -7.24 -11.53
C LEU A 22 -5.08 -8.30 -10.86
N SER A 23 -3.78 -8.00 -10.79
CA SER A 23 -2.81 -8.75 -9.99
C SER A 23 -2.60 -8.04 -8.65
N ALA A 24 -2.35 -8.77 -7.57
CA ALA A 24 -1.95 -8.17 -6.29
C ALA A 24 -0.59 -7.47 -6.44
N LEU A 25 0.36 -8.13 -7.12
CA LEU A 25 1.60 -7.52 -7.56
C LEU A 25 2.08 -8.10 -8.90
N VAL A 26 2.94 -7.35 -9.57
CA VAL A 26 3.66 -7.77 -10.78
C VAL A 26 5.15 -7.55 -10.54
N THR A 27 5.98 -8.50 -10.94
CA THR A 27 7.44 -8.33 -10.93
C THR A 27 8.00 -8.25 -12.34
N GLU A 28 9.03 -7.45 -12.52
CA GLU A 28 9.86 -7.35 -13.72
C GLU A 28 11.29 -7.78 -13.38
N GLU A 29 11.79 -8.81 -14.06
CA GLU A 29 13.15 -9.29 -13.90
C GLU A 29 14.14 -8.38 -14.66
N LEU A 30 15.07 -7.78 -13.91
CA LEU A 30 16.12 -6.90 -14.42
C LEU A 30 17.34 -7.71 -14.92
N PRO A 31 18.22 -7.13 -15.76
CA PRO A 31 19.35 -7.86 -16.35
C PRO A 31 20.34 -8.48 -15.37
N ASP A 32 20.46 -7.91 -14.16
CA ASP A 32 21.27 -8.39 -13.04
C ASP A 32 20.55 -9.44 -12.17
N GLY A 33 19.30 -9.76 -12.51
CA GLY A 33 18.46 -10.71 -11.79
C GLY A 33 17.68 -10.09 -10.63
N ASP A 34 17.82 -8.79 -10.37
CA ASP A 34 16.99 -8.08 -9.40
C ASP A 34 15.53 -8.03 -9.86
N LEU A 35 14.62 -7.80 -8.93
CA LEU A 35 13.19 -7.74 -9.23
C LEU A 35 12.67 -6.33 -8.97
N LYS A 36 12.19 -5.66 -10.01
CA LYS A 36 11.34 -4.49 -9.83
C LYS A 36 9.91 -4.95 -9.58
N ILE A 37 9.30 -4.44 -8.51
CA ILE A 37 8.01 -4.90 -7.99
C ILE A 37 7.01 -3.76 -8.13
N TYR A 38 5.86 -4.06 -8.71
CA TYR A 38 4.73 -3.14 -8.85
C TYR A 38 3.58 -3.68 -7.99
N PHE A 39 3.28 -3.01 -6.88
CA PHE A 39 2.16 -3.35 -6.00
C PHE A 39 0.89 -2.70 -6.51
N SER A 40 -0.22 -3.44 -6.53
CA SER A 40 -1.52 -2.84 -6.85
C SER A 40 -1.98 -1.85 -5.78
N GLY A 41 -2.88 -0.97 -6.21
CA GLY A 41 -3.61 -0.03 -5.35
C GLY A 41 -4.21 -0.76 -4.15
N LEU A 42 -3.93 -0.25 -2.95
CA LEU A 42 -4.41 -0.84 -1.72
C LEU A 42 -4.77 0.22 -0.68
N THR A 43 -5.87 -0.03 0.03
CA THR A 43 -6.38 0.79 1.11
C THR A 43 -6.29 0.06 2.45
N GLY A 44 -6.12 0.82 3.54
CA GLY A 44 -6.09 0.27 4.90
C GLY A 44 -7.45 -0.09 5.50
N GLY A 45 -8.54 0.15 4.75
CA GLY A 45 -9.91 -0.19 5.12
C GLY A 45 -10.27 -1.63 4.75
N HIS A 46 -11.35 -1.81 3.98
CA HIS A 46 -11.84 -3.13 3.56
C HIS A 46 -10.81 -3.96 2.81
N SER A 47 -9.96 -3.35 1.98
CA SER A 47 -8.94 -4.09 1.22
C SER A 47 -7.94 -4.78 2.14
N ALA A 48 -7.35 -4.05 3.09
CA ALA A 48 -6.43 -4.63 4.06
C ALA A 48 -7.11 -5.64 4.98
N THR A 49 -8.37 -5.40 5.40
CA THR A 49 -9.15 -6.39 6.16
C THR A 49 -9.24 -7.73 5.41
N GLY A 50 -9.50 -7.69 4.10
CA GLY A 50 -9.57 -8.88 3.25
C GLY A 50 -8.22 -9.58 3.08
N VAL A 51 -7.15 -8.82 2.84
CA VAL A 51 -5.79 -9.37 2.66
C VAL A 51 -5.27 -10.01 3.95
N LEU A 52 -5.44 -9.33 5.09
CA LEU A 52 -4.87 -9.72 6.38
C LEU A 52 -5.83 -10.57 7.23
N GLY A 53 -7.05 -10.83 6.77
CA GLY A 53 -8.05 -11.61 7.49
C GLY A 53 -8.51 -10.97 8.80
N LEU A 54 -8.59 -9.64 8.85
CA LEU A 54 -8.99 -8.90 10.05
C LEU A 54 -10.50 -9.01 10.29
N LYS A 55 -10.91 -8.90 11.56
CA LYS A 55 -12.33 -8.89 11.94
C LYS A 55 -12.95 -7.49 11.89
N GLU A 56 -12.12 -6.47 12.09
CA GLU A 56 -12.54 -5.07 12.13
C GLU A 56 -11.98 -4.32 10.91
N VAL A 57 -12.73 -3.29 10.50
CA VAL A 57 -12.38 -2.43 9.38
C VAL A 57 -11.99 -1.07 9.95
N ALA A 58 -10.76 -0.62 9.69
CA ALA A 58 -10.35 0.74 10.01
C ALA A 58 -11.14 1.72 9.15
N PHE A 59 -11.58 2.83 9.75
CA PHE A 59 -12.44 3.80 9.09
C PHE A 59 -11.92 5.21 9.33
N MET A 60 -11.51 5.89 8.26
CA MET A 60 -10.98 7.25 8.28
C MET A 60 -9.90 7.47 9.35
N ASP A 61 -9.02 6.50 9.53
CA ASP A 61 -8.00 6.50 10.58
C ASP A 61 -6.60 6.22 9.98
N PRO A 62 -5.91 7.25 9.44
CA PRO A 62 -4.61 7.06 8.80
C PRO A 62 -3.55 6.40 9.69
N GLU A 63 -3.62 6.59 11.02
CA GLU A 63 -2.66 6.00 11.96
C GLU A 63 -2.79 4.47 12.02
N LYS A 64 -3.98 3.93 11.79
CA LYS A 64 -4.21 2.48 11.65
C LYS A 64 -4.08 2.02 10.21
N GLU A 65 -4.64 2.76 9.28
CA GLU A 65 -4.77 2.34 7.89
C GLU A 65 -3.42 2.26 7.17
N ILE A 66 -2.52 3.21 7.38
CA ILE A 66 -1.24 3.24 6.66
C ILE A 66 -0.37 2.01 6.97
N PRO A 67 -0.14 1.64 8.24
CA PRO A 67 0.57 0.40 8.55
C PRO A 67 -0.07 -0.85 7.92
N LEU A 68 -1.40 -0.91 7.86
CA LEU A 68 -2.12 -2.06 7.27
C LEU A 68 -1.89 -2.20 5.77
N VAL A 69 -1.71 -1.10 5.04
CA VAL A 69 -1.34 -1.13 3.61
C VAL A 69 0.01 -1.82 3.44
N PHE A 70 1.03 -1.37 4.18
CA PHE A 70 2.36 -1.96 4.07
C PHE A 70 2.40 -3.42 4.56
N GLN A 71 1.70 -3.75 5.65
CA GLN A 71 1.59 -5.14 6.12
C GLN A 71 0.95 -6.07 5.08
N SER A 72 -0.04 -5.56 4.35
CA SER A 72 -0.68 -6.30 3.27
C SER A 72 0.27 -6.52 2.09
N TRP A 73 1.05 -5.52 1.71
CA TRP A 73 2.10 -5.68 0.70
C TRP A 73 3.19 -6.67 1.15
N GLU A 74 3.62 -6.62 2.41
CA GLU A 74 4.54 -7.61 2.97
C GLU A 74 3.96 -9.02 2.91
N SER A 75 2.68 -9.18 3.26
CA SER A 75 1.97 -10.47 3.15
C SER A 75 1.98 -10.99 1.72
N TRP A 76 1.80 -10.11 0.72
CA TRP A 76 1.86 -10.51 -0.67
C TRP A 76 3.27 -10.92 -1.11
N LEU A 77 4.33 -10.23 -0.64
CA LEU A 77 5.71 -10.63 -0.94
C LEU A 77 6.05 -12.01 -0.38
N LYS A 78 5.64 -12.28 0.87
CA LYS A 78 5.77 -13.60 1.52
C LYS A 78 5.03 -14.67 0.73
N GLU A 79 3.77 -14.42 0.38
CA GLU A 79 2.95 -15.37 -0.36
C GLU A 79 3.48 -15.62 -1.78
N ALA A 80 4.04 -14.59 -2.42
CA ALA A 80 4.69 -14.69 -3.72
C ALA A 80 6.06 -15.41 -3.68
N GLY A 81 6.59 -15.68 -2.49
CA GLY A 81 7.92 -16.29 -2.30
C GLY A 81 9.06 -15.37 -2.75
N ILE A 82 8.88 -14.05 -2.66
CA ILE A 82 9.88 -13.07 -3.10
C ILE A 82 10.87 -12.78 -1.96
N CYS A 83 10.35 -12.37 -0.80
CA CYS A 83 11.12 -12.08 0.41
C CYS A 83 10.25 -12.20 1.67
N ASP A 84 10.89 -12.25 2.83
CA ASP A 84 10.22 -12.43 4.11
C ASP A 84 9.86 -11.10 4.79
N SER A 85 10.41 -9.97 4.35
CA SER A 85 10.07 -8.67 4.91
C SER A 85 10.14 -7.53 3.91
N LEU A 86 9.39 -6.47 4.18
CA LEU A 86 9.56 -5.19 3.47
C LEU A 86 10.93 -4.54 3.71
N THR A 87 11.66 -4.94 4.76
CA THR A 87 13.05 -4.49 4.97
C THR A 87 13.99 -4.95 3.84
N ASP A 88 13.63 -6.02 3.13
CA ASP A 88 14.42 -6.57 2.02
C ASP A 88 14.19 -5.82 0.69
N VAL A 89 13.25 -4.87 0.63
CA VAL A 89 12.92 -4.11 -0.59
C VAL A 89 13.03 -2.62 -0.38
N ASP A 90 13.58 -1.92 -1.36
CA ASP A 90 13.62 -0.46 -1.37
C ASP A 90 12.48 0.09 -2.20
N PHE A 91 11.56 0.84 -1.58
CA PHE A 91 10.54 1.56 -2.31
C PHE A 91 11.18 2.67 -3.14
N ILE A 92 10.95 2.64 -4.46
CA ILE A 92 11.42 3.68 -5.39
C ILE A 92 10.38 4.79 -5.49
N GLU A 93 9.10 4.43 -5.55
CA GLU A 93 8.00 5.37 -5.76
C GLU A 93 6.74 4.94 -5.01
N ILE A 94 6.06 5.89 -4.37
CA ILE A 94 4.73 5.71 -3.80
C ILE A 94 3.77 6.80 -4.29
N HIS A 95 2.62 6.38 -4.80
CA HIS A 95 1.51 7.28 -5.17
C HIS A 95 0.46 7.18 -4.07
N ALA A 96 0.18 8.29 -3.39
CA ALA A 96 -0.82 8.32 -2.33
C ALA A 96 -2.05 9.14 -2.75
N PHE A 97 -3.22 8.55 -2.62
CA PHE A 97 -4.51 9.17 -2.93
C PHE A 97 -5.31 9.35 -1.64
N GLY A 98 -5.37 10.58 -1.13
CA GLY A 98 -6.13 10.90 0.07
C GLY A 98 -7.60 11.14 -0.25
N CYS A 99 -8.50 10.51 0.50
CA CYS A 99 -9.94 10.67 0.37
C CYS A 99 -10.44 11.91 1.12
N GLN A 100 -11.58 12.45 0.68
CA GLN A 100 -12.32 13.41 1.50
C GLN A 100 -12.86 12.75 2.78
N PRO A 101 -13.07 13.53 3.86
CA PRO A 101 -13.85 13.11 5.02
C PRO A 101 -15.17 12.45 4.61
N LYS A 102 -15.50 11.30 5.20
CA LYS A 102 -16.84 10.68 5.02
C LYS A 102 -17.92 11.37 5.86
N SER A 103 -17.50 12.07 6.90
CA SER A 103 -18.34 12.84 7.81
C SER A 103 -17.46 13.91 8.49
N PRO A 104 -17.99 15.09 8.83
CA PRO A 104 -19.36 15.56 8.55
C PRO A 104 -19.58 15.93 7.08
N ASN A 105 -20.81 16.25 6.68
CA ASN A 105 -21.09 16.73 5.31
C ASN A 105 -20.72 18.22 5.19
N PRO A 106 -19.91 18.65 4.20
CA PRO A 106 -19.47 20.04 4.08
C PRO A 106 -20.60 21.04 3.82
N LEU A 107 -21.76 20.60 3.32
CA LEU A 107 -22.93 21.46 3.12
C LEU A 107 -23.68 21.76 4.42
N VAL A 108 -23.52 20.90 5.43
CA VAL A 108 -24.22 21.00 6.72
C VAL A 108 -23.28 21.53 7.81
N ASP A 109 -22.02 21.13 7.78
CA ASP A 109 -20.98 21.56 8.72
C ASP A 109 -19.64 21.78 7.99
N PRO A 110 -19.45 22.93 7.32
CA PRO A 110 -18.23 23.24 6.60
C PRO A 110 -17.01 23.40 7.52
N VAL A 111 -17.22 23.83 8.77
CA VAL A 111 -16.13 24.05 9.74
C VAL A 111 -15.62 22.70 10.26
N GLY A 112 -16.51 21.82 10.70
CA GLY A 112 -16.15 20.47 11.14
C GLY A 112 -15.54 19.65 10.01
N TYR A 113 -16.02 19.82 8.76
CA TYR A 113 -15.42 19.17 7.60
C TYR A 113 -13.97 19.62 7.37
N ALA A 114 -13.71 20.93 7.42
CA ALA A 114 -12.36 21.46 7.27
C ALA A 114 -11.41 21.01 8.39
N GLN A 115 -11.92 20.92 9.63
CA GLN A 115 -11.16 20.38 10.77
C GLN A 115 -10.82 18.91 10.57
N GLU A 116 -11.77 18.11 10.08
CA GLU A 116 -11.55 16.69 9.82
C GLU A 116 -10.57 16.46 8.66
N GLN A 117 -10.63 17.28 7.60
CA GLN A 117 -9.61 17.28 6.54
C GLN A 117 -8.21 17.50 7.10
N GLU A 118 -8.06 18.50 7.98
CA GLU A 118 -6.76 18.82 8.58
C GLU A 118 -6.29 17.70 9.50
N ARG A 119 -7.18 17.12 10.33
CA ARG A 119 -6.88 15.96 11.17
C ARG A 119 -6.34 14.79 10.33
N LEU A 120 -7.02 14.46 9.22
CA LEU A 120 -6.62 13.36 8.33
C LEU A 120 -5.25 13.61 7.68
N ARG A 121 -4.96 14.85 7.26
CA ARG A 121 -3.65 15.23 6.69
C ARG A 121 -2.54 15.11 7.72
N GLN A 122 -2.75 15.60 8.93
CA GLN A 122 -1.77 15.52 10.02
C GLN A 122 -1.53 14.06 10.43
N ALA A 123 -2.59 13.28 10.61
CA ALA A 123 -2.52 11.86 10.93
C ALA A 123 -1.77 11.09 9.84
N TYR A 124 -2.06 11.32 8.56
CA TYR A 124 -1.34 10.72 7.45
C TYR A 124 0.16 11.06 7.46
N ALA A 125 0.50 12.34 7.57
CA ALA A 125 1.88 12.78 7.55
C ALA A 125 2.69 12.16 8.70
N LYS A 126 2.09 12.04 9.89
CA LYS A 126 2.68 11.40 11.06
C LYS A 126 2.84 9.90 10.85
N ALA A 127 1.77 9.21 10.48
CA ALA A 127 1.76 7.75 10.34
C ALA A 127 2.70 7.29 9.22
N TYR A 128 2.69 7.96 8.06
CA TYR A 128 3.62 7.64 6.97
C TYR A 128 5.08 7.83 7.38
N ARG A 129 5.42 8.98 8.00
CA ARG A 129 6.79 9.24 8.45
C ARG A 129 7.25 8.22 9.48
N ASN A 130 6.40 7.95 10.47
CA ASN A 130 6.73 7.03 11.55
C ASN A 130 6.89 5.60 11.02
N TYR A 131 6.09 5.19 10.02
CA TYR A 131 6.22 3.86 9.45
C TYR A 131 7.63 3.59 8.91
N PHE A 132 8.15 4.48 8.05
CA PHE A 132 9.51 4.34 7.54
C PHE A 132 10.56 4.42 8.65
N LYS A 133 10.41 5.38 9.57
CA LYS A 133 11.36 5.56 10.67
C LYS A 133 11.45 4.33 11.59
N GLU A 134 10.33 3.69 11.88
CA GLU A 134 10.22 2.65 12.90
C GLU A 134 10.35 1.24 12.32
N HIS A 135 9.89 1.02 11.09
CA HIS A 135 9.88 -0.31 10.47
C HIS A 135 10.92 -0.49 9.37
N LEU A 136 11.35 0.58 8.70
CA LEU A 136 12.28 0.53 7.57
C LEU A 136 13.46 1.52 7.76
N PRO A 137 14.13 1.55 8.94
CA PRO A 137 15.10 2.60 9.26
C PRO A 137 16.37 2.56 8.39
N ASP A 138 16.71 1.40 7.84
CA ASP A 138 17.91 1.19 7.02
C ASP A 138 17.63 1.32 5.51
N ASN A 139 16.35 1.35 5.11
CA ASN A 139 15.94 1.51 3.72
C ASN A 139 15.97 2.98 3.28
N GLY A 140 15.99 3.18 1.96
CA GLY A 140 15.72 4.49 1.38
C GLY A 140 14.27 4.95 1.58
N VAL A 141 14.02 6.26 1.43
CA VAL A 141 12.66 6.80 1.34
C VAL A 141 12.27 7.03 -0.12
N PRO A 142 11.05 6.64 -0.55
CA PRO A 142 10.68 6.70 -1.96
C PRO A 142 10.43 8.13 -2.44
N ALA A 143 10.57 8.33 -3.76
CA ALA A 143 9.91 9.45 -4.42
C ALA A 143 8.40 9.33 -4.21
N ARG A 144 7.72 10.46 -3.96
CA ARG A 144 6.30 10.42 -3.62
C ARG A 144 5.56 11.65 -4.11
N PHE A 145 4.36 11.44 -4.64
CA PHE A 145 3.35 12.48 -4.72
C PHE A 145 2.10 12.09 -3.93
N THR A 146 1.33 13.11 -3.55
CA THR A 146 0.05 12.91 -2.87
C THR A 146 -0.99 13.81 -3.51
N VAL A 147 -2.13 13.24 -3.89
CA VAL A 147 -3.28 13.98 -4.41
C VAL A 147 -4.49 13.70 -3.54
N HIS A 148 -5.39 14.68 -3.43
CA HIS A 148 -6.65 14.52 -2.71
C HIS A 148 -7.79 14.33 -3.70
N LEU A 149 -8.46 13.19 -3.62
CA LEU A 149 -9.60 12.82 -4.46
C LEU A 149 -10.91 13.02 -3.72
N VAL A 150 -12.03 12.98 -4.45
CA VAL A 150 -13.36 12.90 -3.82
C VAL A 150 -13.46 11.59 -3.02
N ASP A 151 -13.14 10.47 -3.67
CA ASP A 151 -13.22 9.16 -3.04
C ASP A 151 -12.43 8.11 -3.84
N VAL A 152 -12.23 6.95 -3.23
CA VAL A 152 -11.75 5.69 -3.83
C VAL A 152 -12.86 4.62 -3.75
N PRO A 153 -12.68 3.43 -4.36
CA PRO A 153 -13.69 2.37 -4.26
C PRO A 153 -13.97 1.90 -2.83
N ASP A 154 -12.96 1.88 -1.97
CA ASP A 154 -13.09 1.54 -0.55
C ASP A 154 -13.73 2.69 0.24
N LYS A 155 -14.96 2.48 0.70
CA LYS A 155 -15.74 3.49 1.43
C LYS A 155 -15.32 3.71 2.88
N ALA A 156 -14.45 2.88 3.43
CA ALA A 156 -13.90 3.07 4.77
C ALA A 156 -12.58 3.85 4.77
N ALA A 157 -11.86 3.81 3.65
CA ALA A 157 -10.48 4.27 3.59
C ALA A 157 -10.33 5.80 3.60
N SER A 158 -9.30 6.24 4.31
CA SER A 158 -8.73 7.58 4.27
C SER A 158 -7.71 7.74 3.13
N TYR A 159 -6.95 6.69 2.79
CA TYR A 159 -5.96 6.71 1.72
C TYR A 159 -5.91 5.40 0.92
N GLU A 160 -5.59 5.51 -0.37
CA GLU A 160 -5.15 4.40 -1.22
C GLU A 160 -3.71 4.63 -1.66
N PHE A 161 -2.85 3.61 -1.56
CA PHE A 161 -1.48 3.66 -2.06
C PHE A 161 -1.27 2.72 -3.23
N TYR A 162 -0.47 3.17 -4.19
CA TYR A 162 0.20 2.34 -5.18
C TYR A 162 1.71 2.48 -5.00
N GLY A 163 2.45 1.39 -5.15
CA GLY A 163 3.88 1.36 -4.83
C GLY A 163 4.72 0.65 -5.89
N THR A 164 5.92 1.16 -6.13
CA THR A 164 6.97 0.46 -6.87
C THR A 164 8.20 0.31 -5.98
N ALA A 165 8.74 -0.91 -5.91
CA ALA A 165 9.93 -1.22 -5.12
C ALA A 165 10.96 -2.01 -5.93
N LEU A 166 12.16 -2.13 -5.39
CA LEU A 166 13.23 -2.95 -5.92
C LEU A 166 13.68 -3.96 -4.86
N TYR A 167 13.68 -5.22 -5.24
CA TYR A 167 14.31 -6.29 -4.49
C TYR A 167 15.70 -6.56 -5.09
N GLN A 168 16.73 -6.14 -4.36
CA GLN A 168 18.11 -6.27 -4.78
C GLN A 168 18.72 -7.55 -4.23
N LYS A 169 18.90 -8.58 -5.07
CA LYS A 169 19.41 -9.89 -4.65
C LYS A 169 20.81 -9.82 -4.05
N SER A 170 21.60 -8.85 -4.48
CA SER A 170 22.95 -8.61 -3.96
C SER A 170 22.97 -8.26 -2.47
N LEU A 171 21.91 -7.67 -1.93
CA LEU A 171 21.80 -7.27 -0.52
C LEU A 171 21.29 -8.39 0.39
N GLN A 172 20.72 -9.46 -0.17
CA GLN A 172 20.04 -10.52 0.59
C GLN A 172 20.94 -11.71 0.93
N LYS A 173 22.18 -11.69 0.45
CA LYS A 173 23.13 -12.77 0.69
C LYS A 173 23.58 -12.76 2.15
N LYS A 174 23.13 -13.77 2.89
CA LYS A 174 23.93 -14.43 3.93
C LYS A 174 24.59 -15.67 3.33
#